data_AF-A0A2H1E720-F1
#
_entry.id   AF-A0A2H1E720-F1
#
_cell.length_a   1.000
_cell.length_b   1.000
_cell.length_c   1.000
_cell.angle_alpha   90.00
_cell.angle_beta   90.00
_cell.angle_gamma   90.00
#
_symmetry.space_group_name_H-M   'P 1'
#
loop_
_entity.id
_entity.type
_entity.pdbx_description
1 polymer ?
#
loop_
_entity_poly.entity_id
_entity_poly.type
_entity_poly.pdbx_seq_one_letter_code
_entity_poly.pdbx_strand_id
1 'polypeptide(L)' 'MEAVSAFLQTYDTDYNLMAISNKTLAKLLAGKCKTFEELANYNFNPKKPIIRVLYKKVRNENRDQFIYIIETIFTNE' A
#
# COMPACT_ATOMS: atom_id res chain seq x y z
N MET A 1 3.25 8.14 -11.31
CA MET A 1 2.93 8.10 -9.86
C MET A 1 3.00 9.46 -9.18
N GLU A 2 3.77 10.43 -9.68
CA GLU A 2 3.87 11.78 -9.06
C GLU A 2 2.51 12.48 -8.93
N ALA A 3 1.61 12.35 -9.90
CA ALA A 3 0.26 12.91 -9.81
C ALA A 3 -0.56 12.39 -8.62
N VAL A 4 -0.44 11.09 -8.29
CA VAL A 4 -1.12 10.49 -7.12
C VAL A 4 -0.50 11.04 -5.84
N SER A 5 0.83 11.13 -5.77
CA SER A 5 1.50 11.74 -4.62
C SER A 5 1.12 13.22 -4.44
N ALA A 6 1.04 14.00 -5.51
CA ALA A 6 0.62 15.39 -5.47
C ALA A 6 -0.84 15.54 -5.04
N PHE A 7 -1.74 14.66 -5.52
CA PHE A 7 -3.13 14.63 -5.11
C PHE A 7 -3.26 14.41 -3.60
N LEU A 8 -2.58 13.39 -3.05
CA LEU A 8 -2.61 13.09 -1.61
C LEU A 8 -2.02 14.20 -0.73
N GLN A 9 -1.11 15.01 -1.27
CA GLN A 9 -0.54 16.16 -0.56
C GLN A 9 -1.42 17.42 -0.64
N THR A 10 -2.17 17.56 -1.73
CA THR A 10 -2.98 18.75 -2.00
C THR A 10 -4.34 18.67 -1.34
N TYR A 11 -4.92 17.47 -1.27
CA TYR A 11 -6.24 17.25 -0.72
C TYR A 11 -6.17 16.53 0.61
N ASP A 12 -7.07 16.89 1.52
CA ASP A 12 -7.25 16.18 2.78
C ASP A 12 -7.93 14.83 2.50
N THR A 13 -7.17 13.75 2.58
CA THR A 13 -7.66 12.39 2.30
C THR A 13 -7.13 11.41 3.33
N ASP A 14 -7.94 10.39 3.65
CA ASP A 14 -7.51 9.28 4.53
C ASP A 14 -6.62 8.24 3.83
N TYR A 15 -6.23 8.50 2.58
CA TYR A 15 -5.45 7.58 1.77
C TYR A 15 -3.96 7.77 1.97
N ASN A 16 -3.25 6.65 1.96
CA ASN A 16 -1.81 6.56 2.12
C ASN A 16 -1.22 5.78 0.95
N LEU A 17 -0.02 6.17 0.52
CA LEU A 17 0.69 5.51 -0.56
C LEU A 17 1.99 4.91 -0.02
N MET A 18 2.13 3.59 -0.12
CA MET A 18 3.35 2.88 0.30
C MET A 18 4.00 2.17 -0.88
N ALA A 19 5.33 2.08 -0.87
CA ALA A 19 6.06 1.23 -1.80
C ALA A 19 6.16 -0.20 -1.23
N ILE A 20 6.08 -1.21 -2.10
CA ILE A 20 6.27 -2.62 -1.74
C ILE A 20 7.22 -3.31 -2.71
N SER A 21 7.83 -4.42 -2.29
CA SER A 21 8.67 -5.23 -3.17
C SER A 21 7.83 -6.16 -4.07
N ASN A 22 8.38 -6.59 -5.22
CA ASN A 22 7.79 -7.66 -6.06
C ASN A 22 7.49 -8.94 -5.26
N LYS A 23 8.36 -9.29 -4.30
CA LYS A 23 8.17 -10.46 -3.43
C LYS A 23 6.94 -10.29 -2.54
N THR A 24 6.74 -9.09 -2.01
CA THR A 24 5.55 -8.75 -1.21
C THR A 24 4.29 -8.76 -2.07
N LEU A 25 4.33 -8.20 -3.28
CA LEU A 25 3.20 -8.25 -4.21
C LEU A 25 2.81 -9.70 -4.53
N ALA A 26 3.77 -10.56 -4.84
CA ALA A 26 3.51 -11.97 -5.12
C ALA A 26 2.84 -12.69 -3.93
N LYS A 27 3.29 -12.40 -2.69
CA LYS A 27 2.64 -12.93 -1.48
C LYS A 27 1.23 -12.39 -1.29
N LEU A 28 1.03 -11.10 -1.53
CA LEU A 28 -0.29 -10.45 -1.45
C LEU A 28 -1.28 -11.08 -2.42
N LEU A 29 -0.91 -11.20 -3.70
CA LEU A 29 -1.74 -11.80 -4.75
C LEU A 29 -2.02 -13.29 -4.49
N ALA A 30 -1.09 -13.99 -3.85
CA ALA A 30 -1.27 -15.39 -3.45
C ALA A 30 -2.11 -15.57 -2.16
N GLY A 31 -2.62 -14.51 -1.55
CA GLY A 31 -3.37 -14.56 -0.28
C GLY A 31 -2.50 -14.96 0.93
N LYS A 32 -1.17 -14.83 0.81
CA LYS A 32 -0.19 -15.23 1.84
C LYS A 32 0.28 -14.08 2.72
N CYS A 33 -0.27 -12.88 2.54
CA CYS A 33 -0.01 -11.73 3.41
C CYS A 33 -1.11 -11.69 4.48
N LYS A 34 -0.73 -11.90 5.74
CA LYS A 34 -1.67 -12.01 6.86
C LYS A 34 -1.84 -10.70 7.63
N THR A 35 -0.82 -9.83 7.60
CA THR A 35 -0.87 -8.54 8.29
C THR A 35 -0.40 -7.39 7.39
N PHE A 36 -0.74 -6.17 7.79
CA PHE A 36 -0.32 -4.96 7.08
C PHE A 36 1.19 -4.68 7.24
N GLU A 37 1.78 -5.11 8.35
CA GLU A 37 3.22 -5.02 8.57
C GLU A 37 3.99 -5.90 7.59
N GLU A 38 3.46 -7.07 7.21
CA GLU A 38 4.05 -7.93 6.19
C GLU A 38 4.03 -7.30 4.78
N LEU A 39 3.06 -6.41 4.53
CA LEU A 39 2.97 -5.58 3.33
C LEU A 39 4.08 -4.53 3.29
N ALA A 40 4.48 -3.99 4.43
CA ALA A 40 5.53 -2.98 4.55
C ALA A 40 6.93 -3.60 4.54
N ASN A 41 7.35 -4.17 3.40
CA ASN A 41 8.71 -4.67 3.22
C ASN A 41 9.29 -4.17 1.90
N TYR A 42 9.77 -2.93 1.92
CA TYR A 42 10.41 -2.30 0.77
C TYR A 42 11.91 -2.17 1.01
N ASN A 43 12.68 -3.05 0.36
CA ASN A 43 14.12 -2.84 0.18
C ASN A 43 14.31 -1.99 -1.09
N PHE A 44 14.63 -0.71 -0.91
CA PHE A 44 14.92 0.20 -2.02
C PHE A 44 16.08 -0.35 -2.85
N ASN A 45 15.79 -0.71 -4.09
CA ASN A 45 16.79 -1.05 -5.09
C ASN A 45 16.43 -0.27 -6.36
N PRO A 46 17.25 0.71 -6.78
CA PRO A 46 16.95 1.56 -7.93
C PRO A 46 16.85 0.78 -9.25
N LYS A 47 17.31 -0.48 -9.28
CA LYS A 47 17.20 -1.37 -10.45
C LYS A 47 15.88 -2.15 -10.51
N LYS A 48 15.01 -2.06 -9.50
CA LYS A 48 13.73 -2.79 -9.48
C LYS A 48 12.57 -1.84 -9.74
N PRO A 49 11.54 -2.27 -10.51
CA PRO A 49 10.33 -1.50 -10.67
C PRO A 49 9.69 -1.26 -9.30
N ILE A 50 9.28 -0.01 -9.06
CA ILE A 50 8.65 0.40 -7.81
C ILE A 50 7.17 0.05 -7.93
N ILE A 51 6.70 -0.91 -7.14
CA ILE A 51 5.27 -1.14 -6.95
C ILE A 51 4.80 -0.24 -5.82
N ARG A 52 3.67 0.43 -6.00
CA ARG A 52 3.03 1.19 -4.93
C ARG A 52 1.62 0.71 -4.65
N VAL A 53 1.23 0.79 -3.40
CA VAL A 53 -0.11 0.42 -2.92
C VAL A 53 -0.75 1.66 -2.31
N LEU A 54 -1.93 2.00 -2.82
CA LEU A 54 -2.83 2.97 -2.20
C LEU A 54 -3.72 2.23 -1.22
N TYR A 55 -3.76 2.69 0.01
CA TYR A 55 -4.56 2.08 1.06
C TYR A 55 -5.13 3.13 2.01
N LYS A 56 -6.16 2.76 2.77
CA LYS A 56 -6.67 3.55 3.89
C LYS A 56 -6.76 2.72 5.16
N LYS A 57 -6.62 3.39 6.30
CA LYS A 57 -6.76 2.81 7.63
C LYS A 57 -8.09 3.27 8.22
N VAL A 58 -8.98 2.33 8.52
CA VAL A 58 -10.33 2.61 9.02
C VAL A 58 -10.47 2.04 10.42
N ARG A 59 -11.01 2.81 11.37
CA ARG A 59 -11.34 2.30 12.70
C ARG A 59 -12.64 1.51 12.62
N ASN A 60 -12.62 0.25 13.06
CA ASN A 60 -13.80 -0.54 13.28
C ASN A 60 -14.33 -0.25 14.70
N GLU A 61 -15.38 0.55 14.79
CA GLU A 61 -16.00 0.95 16.06
C GLU A 61 -16.59 -0.23 16.84
N ASN A 62 -17.00 -1.30 16.15
CA ASN A 62 -17.59 -2.48 16.78
C ASN A 62 -16.57 -3.38 17.49
N ARG A 63 -15.29 -3.29 17.11
CA ARG A 63 -14.22 -4.19 17.59
C ARG A 63 -13.02 -3.45 18.17
N ASP A 64 -13.08 -2.13 18.26
CA ASP A 64 -11.97 -1.23 18.62
C ASP A 64 -10.63 -1.63 17.97
N GLN A 65 -10.68 -1.88 16.66
CA GLN A 65 -9.55 -2.35 15.87
C GLN A 65 -9.40 -1.53 14.59
N PHE A 66 -8.19 -1.45 14.06
CA PHE A 66 -7.95 -0.84 12.76
C PHE A 66 -7.99 -1.88 11.64
N ILE A 67 -8.69 -1.56 10.57
CA ILE A 67 -8.75 -2.33 9.33
C ILE A 67 -8.00 -1.56 8.26
N TYR A 68 -7.17 -2.26 7.49
CA TYR A 68 -6.45 -1.70 6.36
C TYR A 68 -7.10 -2.19 5.06
N ILE A 69 -7.49 -1.25 4.20
CA ILE A 69 -8.14 -1.54 2.91
C ILE A 69 -7.19 -1.09 1.81
N ILE A 70 -6.80 -2.01 0.93
CA ILE A 70 -6.05 -1.72 -0.27
C ILE A 70 -7.04 -1.30 -1.36
N GLU A 71 -6.89 -0.09 -1.87
CA GLU A 71 -7.75 0.48 -2.92
C GLU A 71 -7.20 0.13 -4.30
N THR A 72 -5.90 0.40 -4.52
CA THR A 72 -5.25 0.26 -5.82
C THR A 72 -3.81 -0.20 -5.67
N ILE A 73 -3.38 -1.09 -6.56
CA ILE A 73 -1.98 -1.47 -6.74
C ILE A 73 -1.49 -0.87 -8.06
N PHE A 74 -0.41 -0.10 -7.99
CA PHE A 74 0.24 0.51 -9.14
C PHE A 74 1.50 -0.28 -9.49
N THR A 75 1.53 -0.82 -10.70
CA THR A 75 2.70 -1.45 -11.31
C THR A 75 3.26 -0.54 -12.39
N ASN A 76 4.58 -0.33 -12.41
CA ASN A 76 5.22 0.32 -13.55
C ASN A 76 5.29 -0.71 -14.69
N GLU A 77 4.60 -0.44 -15.79
CA GLU A 77 4.94 -0.95 -17.11
C GLU A 77 5.82 0.06 -17.84
#